data_AF-A0AA94L1L1-F1
#
_entry.id   AF-A0AA94L1L1-F1
#
_cell.length_a   1.000
_cell.length_b   1.000
_cell.length_c   1.000
_cell.angle_alpha   90.00
_cell.angle_beta   90.00
_cell.angle_gamma   90.00
#
_symmetry.space_group_name_H-M   'P 1'
#
loop_
_entity.id
_entity.type
_entity.pdbx_description
1 polymer ?
#
loop_
_entity_poly.entity_id
_entity_poly.type
_entity_poly.pdbx_seq_one_letter_code
_entity_poly.pdbx_strand_id
1 'polypeptide(L)' 'MPKNLQRFTLRKTAANAWYIRDNSDESIVCMVHRGRRDPEKTQAMIKVMLRALNDACQQTPKGMERGQA' A
#
# COMPACT_ATOMS: atom_id res chain seq x y z
N MET A 1 19.36 6.98 -11.64
CA MET A 1 17.92 6.99 -11.98
C MET A 1 17.15 6.88 -10.68
N PRO A 2 16.29 7.84 -10.28
CA PRO A 2 15.60 7.73 -9.01
C PRO A 2 14.58 6.60 -9.11
N LYS A 3 14.78 5.53 -8.33
CA LYS A 3 13.83 4.42 -8.17
C LYS A 3 12.61 4.93 -7.38
N ASN A 4 11.77 5.77 -8.00
CA ASN A 4 10.43 6.07 -7.47
C ASN A 4 9.47 4.93 -7.85
N LEU A 5 9.89 3.68 -7.61
CA LEU A 5 9.01 2.54 -7.76
C LEU A 5 8.17 2.49 -6.48
N GLN A 6 6.92 2.94 -6.56
CA GLN A 6 5.97 2.78 -5.45
C GLN A 6 5.94 1.30 -5.07
N ARG A 7 6.33 0.99 -3.83
CA ARG A 7 6.38 -0.39 -3.33
C ARG A 7 4.98 -0.97 -3.28
N PHE A 8 4.00 -0.18 -2.88
CA PHE A 8 2.61 -0.61 -2.83
C PHE A 8 1.80 0.00 -3.97
N THR A 9 0.95 -0.82 -4.60
CA THR A 9 0.03 -0.36 -5.65
C THR A 9 -1.41 -0.80 -5.38
N LEU A 10 -2.35 0.06 -5.78
CA LEU A 10 -3.78 -0.24 -5.75
C LEU A 10 -4.20 -0.97 -7.03
N ARG A 11 -4.93 -2.07 -6.87
CA ARG A 11 -5.57 -2.81 -7.96
C ARG A 11 -7.05 -3.02 -7.66
N LYS A 12 -7.82 -3.28 -8.72
CA LYS A 12 -9.25 -3.55 -8.66
C LYS A 12 -9.51 -4.98 -9.13
N THR A 13 -10.35 -5.70 -8.42
CA THR A 13 -10.82 -7.04 -8.79
C THR A 13 -12.05 -6.96 -9.69
N ALA A 14 -12.38 -8.07 -10.37
CA ALA A 14 -13.61 -8.20 -11.14
C ALA A 14 -14.88 -8.06 -10.28
N ALA A 15 -14.81 -8.40 -8.99
CA ALA A 15 -15.93 -8.31 -8.04
C ALA A 15 -16.15 -6.90 -7.44
N ASN A 16 -15.63 -5.85 -8.09
CA ASN A 16 -15.67 -4.47 -7.59
C ASN A 16 -15.04 -4.25 -6.19
N ALA A 17 -14.19 -5.18 -5.74
CA ALA A 17 -13.33 -4.97 -4.58
C ALA A 17 -11.98 -4.38 -5.00
N TRP A 18 -11.31 -3.72 -4.08
CA TRP A 18 -9.95 -3.21 -4.27
C TRP A 18 -8.97 -4.01 -3.43
N TYR A 19 -7.71 -4.07 -3.85
CA TYR A 19 -6.64 -4.62 -3.02
C TYR A 19 -5.35 -3.83 -3.20
N ILE A 20 -4.54 -3.82 -2.16
CA ILE A 20 -3.20 -3.24 -2.17
C ILE A 20 -2.21 -4.40 -2.27
N ARG A 21 -1.32 -4.32 -3.25
CA ARG A 21 -0.26 -5.31 -3.51
C ARG A 21 1.09 -4.71 -3.15
N ASP A 22 1.94 -5.48 -2.47
CA ASP A 22 3.38 -5.19 -2.37
C ASP A 22 4.07 -5.71 -3.64
N ASN A 23 4.74 -4.82 -4.38
CA ASN A 23 5.44 -5.16 -5.61
C ASN A 23 6.82 -5.82 -5.37
N SER A 24 7.30 -5.87 -4.12
CA SER A 24 8.58 -6.48 -3.80
C SER A 24 8.51 -8.01 -3.72
N ASP A 25 7.40 -8.55 -3.24
CA ASP A 25 7.16 -10.00 -3.08
C ASP A 25 5.84 -10.47 -3.69
N GLU A 26 5.16 -9.56 -4.41
CA GLU A 26 3.88 -9.80 -5.08
C GLU A 26 2.68 -10.10 -4.16
N SER A 27 2.86 -9.98 -2.84
CA SER A 27 1.85 -10.29 -1.84
C SER A 27 0.68 -9.29 -1.82
N ILE A 28 -0.49 -9.76 -1.40
CA ILE A 28 -1.65 -8.90 -1.14
C ILE A 28 -1.63 -8.53 0.34
N VAL A 29 -1.45 -7.24 0.63
CA VAL A 29 -1.34 -6.75 2.02
C VAL A 29 -2.65 -6.22 2.58
N CYS A 30 -3.61 -5.87 1.72
CA CYS A 30 -4.92 -5.40 2.15
C CYS A 30 -5.97 -5.65 1.05
N MET A 31 -7.16 -6.10 1.44
CA MET A 31 -8.33 -6.22 0.59
C MET A 31 -9.46 -5.35 1.14
N VAL A 32 -10.07 -4.55 0.27
CA VAL A 32 -11.18 -3.66 0.61
C VAL A 32 -12.40 -4.08 -0.19
N HIS A 33 -13.35 -4.70 0.52
CA HIS A 33 -14.64 -5.08 -0.04
C HIS A 33 -15.56 -3.87 -0.09
N ARG A 34 -16.35 -3.77 -1.18
CA ARG A 34 -17.38 -2.73 -1.30
C ARG A 34 -18.50 -3.03 -0.31
N GLY A 35 -18.62 -2.19 0.72
CA GLY A 35 -19.78 -2.18 1.63
C GLY A 35 -20.92 -1.29 1.11
N ARG A 36 -21.84 -0.92 2.01
CA ARG A 36 -22.97 -0.01 1.72
C ARG A 36 -22.56 1.47 1.57
N ARG A 37 -21.29 1.79 1.81
CA ARG A 37 -20.76 3.17 1.82
C ARG A 37 -20.49 3.66 0.40
N ASP A 38 -20.59 4.98 0.19
CA ASP A 38 -20.30 5.60 -1.11
C ASP A 38 -18.91 5.21 -1.63
N PRO A 39 -18.79 4.84 -2.92
CA PRO A 39 -17.51 4.46 -3.53
C PRO A 39 -16.44 5.54 -3.39
N GLU A 40 -16.81 6.82 -3.45
CA GLU A 40 -15.89 7.95 -3.37
C GLU A 40 -15.18 8.04 -2.00
N LYS A 41 -15.93 7.84 -0.91
CA LYS A 41 -15.37 7.83 0.45
C LYS A 41 -14.42 6.65 0.65
N THR A 42 -14.78 5.50 0.10
CA THR A 42 -13.92 4.31 0.13
C THR A 42 -12.64 4.54 -0.66
N GLN A 43 -12.73 5.16 -1.84
CA GLN A 43 -11.58 5.51 -2.66
C GLN A 43 -10.66 6.54 -1.99
N ALA A 44 -11.22 7.55 -1.31
CA ALA A 44 -10.44 8.53 -0.56
C ALA A 44 -9.63 7.86 0.58
N MET A 45 -10.27 6.97 1.34
CA MET A 45 -9.61 6.19 2.40
C MET A 45 -8.48 5.32 1.83
N ILE A 46 -8.73 4.62 0.72
CA ILE A 46 -7.70 3.80 0.06
C ILE A 46 -6.49 4.64 -0.36
N LYS A 47 -6.71 5.84 -0.92
CA LYS A 47 -5.62 6.74 -1.31
C LYS A 47 -4.76 7.17 -0.11
N VAL A 48 -5.39 7.46 1.03
CA VAL A 48 -4.66 7.80 2.27
C VAL A 48 -3.81 6.63 2.75
N MET A 49 -4.38 5.41 2.79
CA MET A 49 -3.63 4.20 3.18
C MET A 49 -2.46 3.92 2.22
N LEU A 50 -2.69 4.00 0.91
CA LEU A 50 -1.65 3.76 -0.09
C LEU A 50 -0.48 4.74 0.05
N ARG A 51 -0.78 6.01 0.33
CA ARG A 51 0.24 7.02 0.59
C ARG A 51 1.04 6.71 1.85
N ALA A 52 0.35 6.45 2.97
CA ALA A 52 1.01 6.14 4.24
C ALA A 52 1.95 4.91 4.14
N LEU A 53 1.52 3.86 3.42
CA LEU A 53 2.33 2.67 3.19
C LEU A 53 3.61 2.96 2.38
N ASN A 54 3.48 3.73 1.30
CA ASN A 54 4.64 4.10 0.48
C ASN A 54 5.58 5.05 1.23
N ASP A 55 5.05 6.02 1.99
CA ASP A 55 5.83 6.96 2.80
C ASP A 55 6.60 6.22 3.92
N ALA A 56 5.97 5.23 4.58
CA ALA A 56 6.62 4.40 5.60
C ALA A 56 7.81 3.61 5.03
N CYS A 57 7.74 3.17 3.78
CA CYS A 57 8.85 2.48 3.11
C CYS A 57 9.98 3.41 2.66
N GLN A 58 9.71 4.70 2.47
CA GLN A 58 10.76 5.69 2.22
C GLN A 58 11.48 6.09 3.51
N GLN A 59 10.83 5.91 4.65
CA GLN A 59 11.35 6.25 5.98
C GLN A 59 12.23 5.16 6.61
N THR A 60 12.56 4.06 5.91
CA THR A 60 13.59 3.13 6.42
C THR A 60 14.84 3.94 6.78
N PRO A 61 15.23 4.01 8.06
CA PRO A 61 16.36 4.81 8.47
C PRO A 61 17.61 4.24 7.80
N LYS A 62 18.46 5.10 7.25
CA LYS A 62 19.83 4.77 6.83
C LYS A 62 20.75 4.38 8.02
N GLY A 63 20.23 3.69 9.03
CA GLY A 63 20.94 3.52 10.30
C GLY A 63 20.41 2.44 11.23
N MET A 64 19.79 1.37 10.73
CA MET A 64 19.65 0.14 11.51
C MET A 64 20.71 -0.88 11.07
N GLU A 65 21.98 -0.45 11.14
CA GLU A 65 23.10 -1.38 11.27
C GLU A 65 23.24 -1.78 12.75
N ARG A 66 23.21 -3.10 12.97
CA ARG A 66 23.80 -3.85 14.09
C ARG A 66 23.28 -3.59 15.51
N GLY A 67 22.67 -4.65 16.05
CA GLY A 67 22.56 -4.88 17.48
C GLY A 67 22.07 -6.30 17.75
N GLN A 68 22.93 -7.29 17.53
CA GLN A 68 22.85 -8.53 18.32
C GLN A 68 23.11 -8.12 19.78
N ALA A 69 22.21 -8.53 20.67
CA ALA A 69 22.46 -8.69 22.09
C ALA A 69 21.67 -9.91 22.56
#